data_AF-A0A7S6US28-F1
#
_entry.id   AF-A0A7S6US28-F1
#
_cell.length_a   1.000
_cell.length_b   1.000
_cell.length_c   1.000
_cell.angle_alpha   90.00
_cell.angle_beta   90.00
_cell.angle_gamma   90.00
#
_symmetry.space_group_name_H-M   'P 1'
#
loop_
_entity.id
_entity.type
_entity.pdbx_description
1 polymer ?
#
loop_
_entity_poly.entity_id
_entity_poly.type
_entity_poly.pdbx_seq_one_letter_code
_entity_poly.pdbx_strand_id
1 'polypeptide(L)'
;MNSIPTSVASSRAHRYRRSVSAGSLGNGLLILGFAAIAAALARWQLDTWSAPVWRTSTLLGSGAVIAGYAGFVRLLRGSRPRQAVSSAAVATFAEAADEAQWLVVHASQFGQAESLAERSAVSLRQGGQTARLASIEDLDLPTLRAARNVLFVASTTGEGDAPDPAFNFVRQCMDPGDARLDHLRYGVLALGDSDYQHFCAFGHHIDRWLRGAGAQPLFDVVEVDDGDPGALRHWQYLLGRFCGAADQVDWEPPTYARWSLDQRRHLNDGSPGAPVFDLRMSPESPDHLRWQAGDVVEIGPQNPADHVRDWLAACGLDGDLPVTAGPRNAQRRLLLAELLASSRLPSKADVQGKDAQQVADELLPLPHRAYSIASTPAEGCLRLLVRQTRDERGALGLGSGWLTTYAEAPGAIHLRIRRNANFHAPNDACPLILIGNGTGLAGLRALLQERINTGRHNNWLLFGERSRAHDFHYREDIESWHRSGQIERLDIAFSRDTATRRYVQHLLAERAEALREWLNRGASVYVCGSLKGMAPAVDAALVSIAGEPLWQAILAEGRYRRDVY
;
A
#
# COMPACT_ATOMS: atom_id res chain seq x y z
N MET A 1 -47.10 51.43 26.39
CA MET A 1 -46.79 52.42 27.46
C MET A 1 -46.24 51.63 28.64
N ASN A 2 -44.94 51.36 28.59
CA ASN A 2 -43.89 51.90 29.48
C ASN A 2 -44.17 51.55 30.95
N SER A 3 -43.34 50.76 31.65
CA SER A 3 -41.95 51.12 31.94
C SER A 3 -41.14 49.92 32.48
N ILE A 4 -39.87 49.86 32.09
CA ILE A 4 -38.79 49.02 32.65
C ILE A 4 -38.45 49.50 34.08
N PRO A 5 -37.92 48.64 34.97
CA PRO A 5 -36.61 48.95 35.53
C PRO A 5 -35.64 47.75 35.64
N THR A 6 -34.48 47.94 35.00
CA THR A 6 -33.11 47.80 35.51
C THR A 6 -32.65 46.49 36.15
N SER A 7 -31.76 45.82 35.40
CA SER A 7 -30.78 44.86 35.88
C SER A 7 -29.80 45.51 36.86
N VAL A 8 -29.48 44.82 37.97
CA VAL A 8 -28.31 45.10 38.78
C VAL A 8 -27.43 43.87 38.78
N ALA A 9 -26.24 44.03 38.21
CA ALA A 9 -25.14 43.08 38.25
C ALA A 9 -24.68 42.86 39.69
N SER A 10 -24.55 41.60 40.11
CA SER A 10 -23.74 41.22 41.26
C SER A 10 -22.64 40.27 40.80
N SER A 11 -21.40 40.76 40.82
CA SER A 11 -20.21 39.98 40.55
C SER A 11 -19.98 38.97 41.68
N ARG A 12 -20.21 37.69 41.43
CA ARG A 12 -19.68 36.61 42.29
C ARG A 12 -18.33 36.17 41.73
N ALA A 13 -17.27 36.53 42.43
CA ALA A 13 -15.93 36.01 42.22
C ALA A 13 -15.92 34.48 42.43
N HIS A 14 -15.87 33.72 41.34
CA HIS A 14 -15.56 32.29 41.41
C HIS A 14 -14.06 32.11 41.66
N ARG A 15 -13.73 31.81 42.92
CA ARG A 15 -12.43 31.24 43.30
C ARG A 15 -12.25 29.91 42.58
N TYR A 16 -11.38 29.88 41.56
CA TYR A 16 -10.87 28.66 40.94
C TYR A 16 -10.07 27.87 42.00
N ARG A 17 -10.69 26.85 42.62
CA ARG A 17 -9.94 25.79 43.30
C ARG A 17 -9.26 24.98 42.20
N ARG A 18 -7.94 25.05 42.10
CA ARG A 18 -7.14 24.11 41.30
C ARG A 18 -7.37 22.69 41.85
N SER A 19 -8.17 21.88 41.16
CA SER A 19 -8.18 20.45 41.40
C SER A 19 -6.87 19.86 40.85
N VAL A 20 -6.11 19.21 41.73
CA VAL A 20 -4.91 18.46 41.37
C VAL A 20 -5.39 17.22 40.60
N SER A 21 -4.94 17.04 39.35
CA SER A 21 -5.35 15.90 38.53
C SER A 21 -4.79 14.60 39.10
N ALA A 22 -5.50 13.49 38.96
CA ALA A 22 -5.07 12.17 39.44
C ALA A 22 -3.66 11.79 38.93
N GLY A 23 -3.27 12.24 37.74
CA GLY A 23 -1.91 12.03 37.19
C GLY A 23 -0.82 12.81 37.94
N SER A 24 -1.11 14.02 38.43
CA SER A 24 -0.14 14.79 39.24
C SER A 24 0.06 14.20 40.65
N LEU A 25 -0.97 13.56 41.21
CA LEU A 25 -0.84 12.77 42.44
C LEU A 25 -0.03 11.48 42.21
N GLY A 26 -0.27 10.79 41.09
CA GLY A 26 0.49 9.60 40.69
C GLY A 26 1.99 9.88 40.52
N ASN A 27 2.33 10.97 39.84
CA ASN A 27 3.73 11.38 39.66
C ASN A 27 4.40 11.77 41.00
N GLY A 28 3.67 12.41 41.91
CA GLY A 28 4.16 12.72 43.25
C GLY A 28 4.48 11.47 44.07
N LEU A 29 3.64 10.44 43.99
CA LEU A 29 3.86 9.15 44.65
C LEU A 29 5.07 8.41 44.08
N LEU A 30 5.27 8.45 42.76
CA LEU A 30 6.44 7.86 42.09
C LEU A 30 7.75 8.52 42.53
N ILE A 31 7.79 9.85 42.61
CA ILE A 31 8.97 10.59 43.08
C ILE A 31 9.29 10.26 44.54
N LEU A 32 8.28 10.18 45.39
CA LEU A 32 8.45 9.76 46.79
C LEU A 32 8.93 8.31 46.89
N GLY A 33 8.44 7.42 46.02
CA GLY A 33 8.90 6.03 45.91
C GLY A 33 10.38 5.94 45.55
N PHE A 34 10.84 6.69 44.54
CA PHE A 34 12.26 6.73 44.17
C PHE A 34 13.14 7.34 45.27
N ALA A 35 12.66 8.38 45.96
CA ALA A 35 13.39 8.96 47.09
C ALA A 35 13.52 7.98 48.27
N ALA A 36 12.46 7.19 48.54
CA ALA A 36 12.48 6.16 49.58
C ALA A 36 13.43 5.00 49.22
N ILE A 37 13.43 4.56 47.96
CA ILE A 37 14.38 3.55 47.46
C ILE A 37 15.82 4.07 47.56
N ALA A 38 16.08 5.31 47.15
CA ALA A 38 17.40 5.91 47.27
C ALA A 38 17.86 6.00 48.74
N ALA A 39 16.97 6.35 49.67
CA ALA A 39 17.27 6.38 51.10
C ALA A 39 17.50 4.98 51.70
N ALA A 40 16.75 3.97 51.23
CA ALA A 40 16.93 2.58 51.64
C ALA A 40 18.26 2.00 51.14
N LEU A 41 18.61 2.26 49.88
CA LEU A 41 19.90 1.88 49.29
C LEU A 41 21.07 2.59 50.00
N ALA A 42 20.93 3.87 50.34
CA ALA A 42 21.93 4.61 51.12
C ALA A 42 22.14 4.05 52.53
N ARG A 43 21.12 3.41 53.13
CA ARG A 43 21.22 2.75 54.43
C ARG A 43 21.85 1.36 54.38
N TRP A 44 21.80 0.69 53.23
CA TRP A 44 22.31 -0.67 53.07
C TRP A 44 23.81 -0.72 52.69
N GLN A 45 24.40 0.44 52.44
CA GLN A 45 25.82 0.60 52.14
C GLN A 45 26.62 0.77 53.45
N LEU A 46 27.01 -0.36 54.05
CA LEU A 46 27.81 -0.46 55.28
C LEU A 46 29.34 -0.46 55.03
N ASP A 47 29.80 0.20 53.98
CA ASP A 47 31.22 0.49 53.79
C ASP A 47 31.43 2.00 53.72
N THR A 48 32.26 2.52 54.64
CA THR A 48 32.65 3.92 54.69
C THR A 48 33.39 4.29 53.41
N TRP A 49 32.66 4.82 52.42
CA TRP A 49 33.26 5.71 51.45
C TRP A 49 33.92 6.83 52.24
N SER A 50 35.25 6.91 52.22
CA SER A 50 35.91 8.17 52.47
C SER A 50 35.24 9.18 51.56
N ALA A 51 34.46 10.11 52.12
CA ALA A 51 33.82 11.15 51.34
C ALA A 51 34.89 11.73 50.41
N PRO A 52 34.73 11.68 49.08
CA PRO A 52 35.67 12.35 48.21
C PRO A 52 35.69 13.79 48.70
N VAL A 53 36.86 14.27 49.13
CA VAL A 53 37.03 15.67 49.48
C VAL A 53 36.71 16.41 48.20
N TRP A 54 35.47 16.90 48.08
CA TRP A 54 35.01 17.60 46.91
C TRP A 54 35.87 18.85 46.81
N ARG A 55 36.96 18.78 46.02
CA ARG A 55 37.71 19.98 45.67
C ARG A 55 36.69 20.93 45.07
N THR A 56 36.69 22.18 45.50
CA THR A 56 35.79 23.23 44.99
C THR A 56 35.77 23.28 43.46
N SER A 57 36.87 22.89 42.80
CA SER A 57 36.97 22.70 41.35
C SER A 57 36.00 21.67 40.76
N THR A 58 35.71 20.58 41.47
CA THR A 58 34.79 19.51 41.03
C THR A 58 33.34 19.97 41.11
N LEU A 59 32.96 20.72 42.16
CA LEU A 59 31.62 21.30 42.28
C LEU A 59 31.38 22.40 41.24
N LEU A 60 32.40 23.22 40.95
CA LEU A 60 32.36 24.19 39.87
C LEU A 60 32.27 23.52 38.49
N GLY A 61 32.98 22.41 38.28
CA GLY A 61 32.90 21.60 37.05
C GLY A 61 31.50 21.02 36.83
N SER A 62 30.90 20.39 37.85
CA SER A 62 29.54 19.85 37.78
C SER A 62 28.51 20.95 37.54
N GLY A 63 28.66 22.09 38.21
CA GLY A 63 27.82 23.27 38.01
C GLY A 63 27.92 23.83 36.59
N ALA A 64 29.12 23.88 36.02
CA ALA A 64 29.34 24.32 34.64
C ALA A 64 28.73 23.36 33.61
N VAL A 65 28.80 22.04 33.85
CA VAL A 65 28.18 21.04 32.98
C VAL A 65 26.65 21.13 33.03
N ILE A 66 26.06 21.28 34.22
CA ILE A 66 24.61 21.45 34.37
C ILE A 66 24.14 22.77 33.76
N ALA A 67 24.88 23.86 33.98
CA ALA A 67 24.57 25.16 33.37
C ALA A 67 24.74 25.14 31.85
N GLY A 68 25.77 24.45 31.34
CA GLY A 68 26.01 24.24 29.91
C GLY A 68 24.90 23.40 29.27
N TYR A 69 24.48 22.32 29.92
CA TYR A 69 23.36 21.49 29.46
C TYR A 69 22.02 22.25 29.50
N ALA A 70 21.75 22.99 30.58
CA ALA A 70 20.56 23.83 30.68
C ALA A 70 20.57 24.96 29.64
N GLY A 71 21.73 25.55 29.38
CA GLY A 71 21.95 26.54 28.32
C GLY A 71 21.74 25.96 26.93
N PHE A 72 22.25 24.76 26.67
CA PHE A 72 22.07 24.01 25.42
C PHE A 72 20.60 23.63 25.18
N VAL A 73 19.90 23.13 26.20
CA VAL A 73 18.45 22.86 26.15
C VAL A 73 17.66 24.14 25.90
N ARG A 74 18.09 25.28 26.48
CA ARG A 74 17.44 26.58 26.27
C ARG A 74 17.73 27.16 24.88
N LEU A 75 18.91 26.92 24.32
CA LEU A 75 19.27 27.23 22.94
C LEU A 75 18.43 26.39 21.97
N LEU A 76 18.34 25.06 22.16
CA LEU A 76 17.50 24.20 21.34
C LEU A 76 16.00 24.53 21.45
N ARG A 77 15.52 24.98 22.62
CA ARG A 77 14.15 25.48 22.80
C ARG A 77 13.93 26.91 22.30
N GLY A 78 14.98 27.72 22.20
CA GLY A 78 14.95 29.08 21.63
C GLY A 78 15.11 29.12 20.11
N SER A 79 15.70 28.08 19.53
CA SER A 79 15.88 27.91 18.07
C SER A 79 14.72 27.20 17.38
N ARG A 80 13.74 26.67 18.13
CA ARG A 80 12.45 26.26 17.55
C ARG A 80 11.47 27.43 17.68
N PRO A 81 11.04 28.07 16.57
CA PRO A 81 9.96 29.03 16.66
C PRO A 81 8.74 28.30 17.20
N ARG A 82 8.36 28.60 18.44
CA ARG A 82 7.07 28.21 19.00
C ARG A 82 6.04 29.07 18.28
N GLN A 83 5.62 28.64 17.09
CA GLN A 83 4.52 29.27 16.38
C GLN A 83 3.26 29.03 17.22
N ALA A 84 2.85 30.06 17.95
CA ALA A 84 1.45 30.20 18.31
C ALA A 84 0.69 30.22 16.98
N VAL A 85 -0.20 29.25 16.77
CA VAL A 85 -1.06 29.18 15.58
C VAL A 85 -1.85 30.48 15.51
N SER A 86 -1.41 31.37 14.63
CA SER A 86 -2.17 32.54 14.23
C SER A 86 -3.25 32.07 13.27
N SER A 87 -4.47 32.61 13.40
CA SER A 87 -5.54 32.40 12.42
C SER A 87 -5.12 32.79 10.99
N ALA A 88 -4.07 33.61 10.84
CA ALA A 88 -3.47 33.93 9.56
C ALA A 88 -2.69 32.76 8.93
N ALA A 89 -2.02 31.91 9.72
CA ALA A 89 -1.34 30.72 9.20
C ALA A 89 -2.35 29.70 8.68
N VAL A 90 -3.47 29.50 9.41
CA VAL A 90 -4.59 28.66 8.96
C VAL A 90 -5.20 29.18 7.66
N ALA A 91 -5.32 30.51 7.51
CA ALA A 91 -5.80 31.13 6.26
C ALA A 91 -4.83 30.92 5.08
N THR A 92 -3.51 31.07 5.29
CA THR A 92 -2.50 30.83 4.24
C THR A 92 -2.41 29.34 3.86
N PHE A 93 -2.58 28.43 4.82
CA PHE A 93 -2.65 26.99 4.56
C PHE A 93 -3.91 26.58 3.78
N ALA A 94 -5.04 27.25 4.03
CA ALA A 94 -6.30 27.02 3.31
C ALA A 94 -6.27 27.60 1.88
N GLU A 95 -5.74 28.81 1.68
CA GLU A 95 -5.58 29.40 0.34
C GLU A 95 -4.61 28.59 -0.54
N ALA A 96 -3.48 28.12 0.03
CA ALA A 96 -2.54 27.26 -0.70
C ALA A 96 -3.06 25.82 -0.94
N ALA A 97 -4.08 25.38 -0.20
CA ALA A 97 -4.78 24.12 -0.45
C ALA A 97 -5.76 24.24 -1.63
N ASP A 98 -6.28 25.43 -1.91
CA ASP A 98 -7.23 25.68 -3.01
C ASP A 98 -6.54 25.66 -4.39
N GLU A 99 -5.24 25.95 -4.46
CA GLU A 99 -4.43 25.87 -5.70
C GLU A 99 -3.75 24.50 -5.95
N ALA A 100 -3.52 23.70 -4.90
CA ALA A 100 -2.82 22.41 -5.01
C ALA A 100 -3.79 21.24 -5.26
N GLN A 101 -3.59 20.48 -6.34
CA GLN A 101 -4.43 19.31 -6.65
C GLN A 101 -4.15 18.11 -5.73
N TRP A 102 -2.96 18.05 -5.13
CA TRP A 102 -2.52 16.98 -4.24
C TRP A 102 -1.93 17.54 -2.94
N LEU A 103 -2.40 17.02 -1.81
CA LEU A 103 -1.77 17.20 -0.51
C LEU A 103 -1.02 15.93 -0.12
N VAL A 104 0.27 16.01 0.17
CA VAL A 104 1.09 14.90 0.64
C VAL A 104 1.43 15.15 2.11
N VAL A 105 0.94 14.29 3.00
CA VAL A 105 1.05 14.42 4.45
C VAL A 105 2.05 13.41 4.96
N HIS A 106 3.00 13.83 5.80
CA HIS A 106 3.89 12.92 6.51
C HIS A 106 3.58 12.86 8.00
N ALA A 107 3.57 11.64 8.55
CA ALA A 107 3.55 11.36 9.98
C ALA A 107 4.79 10.53 10.31
N SER A 108 5.81 11.16 10.88
CA SER A 108 7.16 10.59 10.99
C SER A 108 7.72 10.79 12.39
N GLN A 109 8.22 9.72 13.02
CA GLN A 109 8.97 9.84 14.28
C GLN A 109 10.47 10.12 14.04
N PHE A 110 11.07 9.45 13.05
CA PHE A 110 12.52 9.46 12.79
C PHE A 110 12.90 9.96 11.39
N GLY A 111 12.00 10.67 10.69
CA GLY A 111 12.27 11.28 9.39
C GLY A 111 12.05 10.39 8.16
N GLN A 112 11.94 9.06 8.29
CA GLN A 112 11.75 8.17 7.14
C GLN A 112 10.45 8.48 6.35
N ALA A 113 9.33 8.66 7.06
CA ALA A 113 8.04 8.98 6.43
C ALA A 113 8.06 10.36 5.75
N GLU A 114 8.78 11.31 6.35
CA GLU A 114 8.98 12.65 5.80
C GLU A 114 9.78 12.61 4.49
N SER A 115 10.93 11.93 4.48
CA SER A 115 11.72 11.78 3.24
C SER A 115 10.94 11.06 2.13
N LEU A 116 10.13 10.06 2.46
CA LEU A 116 9.28 9.37 1.47
C LEU A 116 8.13 10.25 0.96
N ALA A 117 7.53 11.08 1.83
CA ALA A 117 6.53 12.07 1.42
C ALA A 117 7.13 13.15 0.52
N GLU A 118 8.34 13.64 0.83
CA GLU A 118 9.08 14.57 -0.02
C GLU A 118 9.30 13.99 -1.42
N ARG A 119 9.81 12.75 -1.50
CA ARG A 119 10.02 12.04 -2.77
C ARG A 119 8.70 11.84 -3.53
N SER A 120 7.62 11.54 -2.83
CA SER A 120 6.28 11.40 -3.42
C SER A 120 5.77 12.72 -4.00
N ALA A 121 5.96 13.84 -3.29
CA ALA A 121 5.60 15.16 -3.78
C ALA A 121 6.45 15.58 -5.00
N VAL A 122 7.75 15.29 -4.99
CA VAL A 122 8.64 15.52 -6.14
C VAL A 122 8.20 14.69 -7.34
N SER A 123 7.91 13.41 -7.13
CA SER A 123 7.36 12.50 -8.13
C SER A 123 6.09 13.08 -8.79
N LEU A 124 5.09 13.45 -7.99
CA LEU A 124 3.86 14.04 -8.52
C LEU A 124 4.12 15.31 -9.35
N ARG A 125 5.01 16.19 -8.88
CA ARG A 125 5.39 17.43 -9.58
C ARG A 125 6.10 17.16 -10.91
N GLN A 126 7.03 16.21 -10.93
CA GLN A 126 7.70 15.78 -12.17
C GLN A 126 6.71 15.19 -13.18
N GLY A 127 5.64 14.56 -12.69
CA GLY A 127 4.53 14.08 -13.51
C GLY A 127 3.50 15.13 -13.91
N GLY A 128 3.80 16.43 -13.71
CA GLY A 128 2.95 17.56 -14.11
C GLY A 128 1.81 17.90 -13.16
N GLN A 129 1.77 17.33 -11.95
CA GLN A 129 0.75 17.62 -10.94
C GLN A 129 1.20 18.73 -9.98
N THR A 130 0.26 19.50 -9.43
CA THR A 130 0.55 20.42 -8.31
C THR A 130 0.42 19.67 -6.99
N ALA A 131 1.55 19.43 -6.31
CA ALA A 131 1.59 18.75 -5.02
C ALA A 131 2.17 19.65 -3.91
N ARG A 132 1.52 19.68 -2.75
CA ARG A 132 1.98 20.38 -1.54
C ARG A 132 2.33 19.36 -0.46
N LEU A 133 3.46 19.55 0.21
CA LEU A 133 3.88 18.74 1.36
C LEU A 133 3.36 19.38 2.66
N ALA A 134 2.91 18.58 3.62
CA ALA A 134 2.49 19.04 4.93
C ALA A 134 2.86 18.02 6.02
N SER A 135 3.18 18.52 7.22
CA SER A 135 3.28 17.69 8.42
C SER A 135 1.89 17.32 8.92
N ILE A 136 1.74 16.11 9.45
CA ILE A 136 0.48 15.70 10.13
C ILE A 136 0.19 16.57 11.37
N GLU A 137 1.21 17.18 11.99
CA GLU A 137 1.04 18.05 13.15
C GLU A 137 0.26 19.33 12.83
N ASP A 138 0.39 19.81 11.59
CA ASP A 138 -0.26 21.03 11.10
C ASP A 138 -1.58 20.73 10.36
N LEU A 139 -1.98 19.46 10.29
CA LEU A 139 -3.16 19.04 9.54
C LEU A 139 -4.44 19.19 10.37
N ASP A 140 -5.45 19.84 9.78
CA ASP A 140 -6.77 20.00 10.38
C ASP A 140 -7.92 19.56 9.45
N LEU A 141 -9.12 19.40 10.01
CA LEU A 141 -10.32 19.01 9.25
C LEU A 141 -10.70 20.02 8.15
N PRO A 142 -10.64 21.36 8.35
CA PRO A 142 -10.87 22.32 7.28
C PRO A 142 -9.95 22.12 6.07
N THR A 143 -8.65 21.89 6.30
CA THR A 143 -7.68 21.64 5.23
C THR A 143 -8.03 20.35 4.48
N LEU A 144 -8.40 19.28 5.20
CA LEU A 144 -8.83 18.02 4.57
C LEU A 144 -10.14 18.17 3.78
N ARG A 145 -11.07 19.01 4.23
CA ARG A 145 -12.31 19.30 3.49
C ARG A 145 -12.05 20.12 2.22
N ALA A 146 -11.04 20.99 2.22
CA ALA A 146 -10.67 21.75 1.02
C ALA A 146 -9.91 20.88 0.00
N ALA A 147 -9.13 19.91 0.45
CA ALA A 147 -8.38 19.02 -0.42
C ALA A 147 -9.29 18.11 -1.26
N ARG A 148 -8.87 17.82 -2.50
CA ARG A 148 -9.50 16.80 -3.35
C ARG A 148 -8.77 15.46 -3.32
N ASN A 149 -7.44 15.49 -3.34
CA ASN A 149 -6.60 14.30 -3.28
C ASN A 149 -5.57 14.44 -2.16
N VAL A 150 -5.47 13.42 -1.29
CA VAL A 150 -4.52 13.40 -0.17
C VAL A 150 -3.74 12.09 -0.14
N LEU A 151 -2.43 12.17 0.04
CA LEU A 151 -1.58 11.01 0.28
C LEU A 151 -1.02 11.09 1.69
N PHE A 152 -1.22 10.06 2.50
CA PHE A 152 -0.60 9.94 3.83
C PHE A 152 0.60 9.01 3.75
N VAL A 153 1.74 9.45 4.28
CA VAL A 153 2.93 8.63 4.50
C VAL A 153 3.16 8.57 6.00
N ALA A 154 2.83 7.45 6.63
CA ALA A 154 2.70 7.35 8.07
C ALA A 154 3.53 6.22 8.66
N SER A 155 4.45 6.55 9.57
CA SER A 155 5.15 5.57 10.40
C SER A 155 4.32 5.15 11.60
N THR A 156 4.43 3.89 12.00
CA THR A 156 3.88 3.37 13.26
C THR A 156 4.98 3.37 14.34
N THR A 157 4.62 3.63 15.60
CA THR A 157 5.57 3.61 16.73
C THR A 157 5.15 2.61 17.80
N GLY A 158 6.12 2.12 18.57
CA GLY A 158 5.89 1.24 19.73
C GLY A 158 5.03 0.02 19.38
N GLU A 159 3.92 -0.16 20.11
CA GLU A 159 2.99 -1.27 19.96
C GLU A 159 1.82 -0.94 19.00
N GLY A 160 2.06 -0.17 17.94
CA GLY A 160 1.02 0.19 16.97
C GLY A 160 0.48 1.61 17.09
N ASP A 161 1.12 2.45 17.90
CA ASP A 161 0.70 3.82 18.16
C ASP A 161 1.05 4.78 17.01
N ALA A 162 0.40 5.92 17.03
CA ALA A 162 0.73 7.06 16.18
C ALA A 162 2.08 7.67 16.61
N PRO A 163 2.87 8.22 15.66
CA PRO A 163 4.08 8.96 16.01
C PRO A 163 3.71 10.24 16.75
N ASP A 164 4.62 10.76 17.59
CA ASP A 164 4.33 11.89 18.48
C ASP A 164 3.73 13.12 17.75
N PRO A 165 4.20 13.51 16.54
CA PRO A 165 3.62 14.63 15.80
C PRO A 165 2.15 14.44 15.41
N ALA A 166 1.66 13.20 15.37
CA ALA A 166 0.28 12.89 14.98
C ALA A 166 -0.72 12.95 16.15
N PHE A 167 -0.29 13.10 17.40
CA PHE A 167 -1.21 13.03 18.55
C PHE A 167 -2.33 14.08 18.52
N ASN A 168 -2.04 15.31 18.08
CA ASN A 168 -3.07 16.34 17.96
C ASN A 168 -4.08 15.99 16.87
N PHE A 169 -3.60 15.51 15.72
CA PHE A 169 -4.44 15.06 14.63
C PHE A 169 -5.37 13.92 15.06
N VAL A 170 -4.83 12.89 15.72
CA VAL A 170 -5.63 11.76 16.25
C VAL A 170 -6.71 12.25 17.20
N ARG A 171 -6.36 13.16 18.12
CA ARG A 171 -7.32 13.64 19.14
C ARG A 171 -8.38 14.60 18.59
N GLN A 172 -8.03 15.45 17.62
CA GLN A 172 -8.86 16.57 17.19
C GLN A 172 -9.55 16.35 15.84
N CYS A 173 -8.96 15.52 14.97
CA CYS A 173 -9.48 15.28 13.63
C CYS A 173 -10.08 13.88 13.48
N MET A 174 -9.51 12.86 14.13
CA MET A 174 -9.95 11.47 13.97
C MET A 174 -11.21 11.10 14.79
N ASP A 175 -12.03 12.09 15.16
CA ASP A 175 -13.33 11.84 15.81
C ASP A 175 -14.39 11.46 14.76
N PRO A 176 -15.05 10.28 14.87
CA PRO A 176 -16.04 9.81 13.90
C PRO A 176 -17.25 10.72 13.69
N GLY A 177 -17.55 11.65 14.61
CA GLY A 177 -18.81 12.39 14.63
C GLY A 177 -18.97 13.50 13.58
N ASP A 178 -17.88 14.16 13.17
CA ASP A 178 -17.96 15.44 12.41
C ASP A 178 -17.24 15.43 11.05
N ALA A 179 -16.46 14.41 10.73
CA ALA A 179 -15.63 14.38 9.52
C ALA A 179 -16.37 13.77 8.34
N ARG A 180 -17.25 14.53 7.66
CA ARG A 180 -17.74 14.13 6.33
C ARG A 180 -16.77 14.54 5.24
N LEU A 181 -16.22 13.55 4.53
CA LEU A 181 -15.17 13.68 3.51
C LEU A 181 -15.54 12.94 2.21
N ASP A 182 -16.84 12.88 1.89
CA ASP A 182 -17.42 12.11 0.76
C ASP A 182 -16.76 12.40 -0.61
N HIS A 183 -16.22 13.61 -0.80
CA HIS A 183 -15.55 14.07 -2.03
C HIS A 183 -14.03 13.82 -2.04
N LEU A 184 -13.45 13.50 -0.90
CA LEU A 184 -12.01 13.34 -0.73
C LEU A 184 -11.57 12.00 -1.30
N ARG A 185 -10.51 12.01 -2.11
CA ARG A 185 -9.83 10.80 -2.56
C ARG A 185 -8.50 10.68 -1.85
N TYR A 186 -8.12 9.49 -1.41
CA TYR A 186 -6.89 9.34 -0.64
C TYR A 186 -6.08 8.08 -0.94
N GLY A 187 -4.80 8.10 -0.58
CA GLY A 187 -3.93 6.92 -0.54
C GLY A 187 -3.08 6.93 0.72
N VAL A 188 -2.70 5.76 1.23
CA VAL A 188 -1.88 5.62 2.45
C VAL A 188 -0.68 4.72 2.16
N LEU A 189 0.52 5.23 2.46
CA LEU A 189 1.76 4.46 2.60
C LEU A 189 2.04 4.29 4.10
N ALA A 190 1.82 3.08 4.59
CA ALA A 190 1.99 2.73 6.00
C ALA A 190 3.36 2.09 6.21
N LEU A 191 4.21 2.72 7.02
CA LEU A 191 5.54 2.22 7.36
C LEU A 191 5.48 1.50 8.71
N GLY A 192 6.04 0.30 8.75
CA GLY A 192 6.11 -0.51 9.95
C GLY A 192 7.17 -1.61 9.82
N ASP A 193 7.15 -2.52 10.78
CA ASP A 193 8.03 -3.67 10.87
C ASP A 193 7.19 -4.87 11.31
N SER A 194 7.18 -5.93 10.51
CA SER A 194 6.32 -7.10 10.74
C SER A 194 6.79 -8.00 11.90
N ASP A 195 7.96 -7.73 12.49
CA ASP A 195 8.39 -8.33 13.75
C ASP A 195 7.55 -7.83 14.94
N TYR A 196 6.90 -6.67 14.80
CA TYR A 196 5.97 -6.14 15.80
C TYR A 196 4.56 -6.69 15.59
N GLN A 197 3.86 -6.95 16.71
CA GLN A 197 2.50 -7.49 16.68
C GLN A 197 1.51 -6.59 15.90
N HIS A 198 1.69 -5.28 15.99
CA HIS A 198 0.82 -4.28 15.38
C HIS A 198 1.47 -3.64 14.16
N PHE A 199 1.86 -4.49 13.20
CA PHE A 199 2.41 -4.09 11.91
C PHE A 199 1.55 -3.02 11.21
N CYS A 200 2.19 -1.92 10.79
CA CYS A 200 1.56 -0.79 10.07
C CYS A 200 0.29 -0.18 10.71
N ALA A 201 0.04 -0.42 12.01
CA ALA A 201 -1.25 -0.16 12.65
C ALA A 201 -1.74 1.29 12.53
N PHE A 202 -0.85 2.28 12.64
CA PHE A 202 -1.27 3.68 12.53
C PHE A 202 -1.73 4.04 11.11
N GLY A 203 -1.08 3.50 10.08
CA GLY A 203 -1.53 3.66 8.70
C GLY A 203 -2.91 3.04 8.44
N HIS A 204 -3.16 1.84 9.00
CA HIS A 204 -4.49 1.24 8.95
C HIS A 204 -5.54 2.03 9.74
N HIS A 205 -5.15 2.67 10.85
CA HIS A 205 -6.04 3.54 11.60
C HIS A 205 -6.47 4.74 10.75
N ILE A 206 -5.55 5.38 10.02
CA ILE A 206 -5.86 6.47 9.09
C ILE A 206 -6.83 5.99 8.00
N ASP A 207 -6.56 4.86 7.34
CA ASP A 207 -7.44 4.31 6.29
C ASP A 207 -8.86 4.04 6.84
N ARG A 208 -8.98 3.32 7.97
CA ARG A 208 -10.27 3.03 8.59
C ARG A 208 -11.06 4.29 8.91
N TRP A 209 -10.41 5.30 9.49
CA TRP A 209 -11.05 6.58 9.80
C TRP A 209 -11.51 7.31 8.53
N LEU A 210 -10.67 7.40 7.49
CA LEU A 210 -11.03 8.03 6.22
C LEU A 210 -12.20 7.33 5.53
N ARG A 211 -12.26 6.00 5.58
CA ARG A 211 -13.42 5.23 5.08
C ARG A 211 -14.68 5.52 5.89
N GLY A 212 -14.58 5.52 7.22
CA GLY A 212 -15.68 5.88 8.11
C GLY A 212 -16.20 7.30 7.87
N ALA A 213 -15.32 8.22 7.46
CA ALA A 213 -15.62 9.58 7.07
C ALA A 213 -16.23 9.74 5.65
N GLY A 214 -16.39 8.65 4.89
CA GLY A 214 -16.92 8.64 3.53
C GLY A 214 -15.89 8.91 2.42
N ALA A 215 -14.61 9.09 2.76
CA ALA A 215 -13.57 9.34 1.76
C ALA A 215 -13.33 8.10 0.87
N GLN A 216 -12.94 8.36 -0.38
CA GLN A 216 -12.79 7.33 -1.40
C GLN A 216 -11.31 6.90 -1.54
N PRO A 217 -10.95 5.65 -1.23
CA PRO A 217 -9.58 5.19 -1.45
C PRO A 217 -9.28 5.18 -2.96
N LEU A 218 -8.11 5.72 -3.32
CA LEU A 218 -7.55 5.66 -4.67
C LEU A 218 -7.05 4.26 -5.01
N PHE A 219 -6.52 3.56 -4.02
CA PHE A 219 -5.97 2.21 -4.04
C PHE A 219 -5.91 1.69 -2.58
N ASP A 220 -5.61 0.41 -2.39
CA ASP A 220 -5.49 -0.18 -1.04
C ASP A 220 -4.20 0.27 -0.34
N VAL A 221 -4.21 0.29 1.00
CA VAL A 221 -3.05 0.73 1.80
C VAL A 221 -1.79 -0.01 1.35
N VAL A 222 -0.72 0.73 1.10
CA VAL A 222 0.59 0.14 0.80
C VAL A 222 1.34 -0.01 2.11
N GLU A 223 1.48 -1.23 2.59
CA GLU A 223 2.28 -1.56 3.77
C GLU A 223 3.75 -1.74 3.37
N VAL A 224 4.65 -1.10 4.12
CA VAL A 224 6.10 -1.20 3.93
C VAL A 224 6.68 -1.85 5.17
N ASP A 225 7.29 -3.02 4.97
CA ASP A 225 7.92 -3.84 5.99
C ASP A 225 9.42 -3.56 6.03
N ASP A 226 9.90 -2.90 7.10
CA ASP A 226 11.30 -2.49 7.28
C ASP A 226 11.94 -1.86 6.03
N GLY A 227 11.23 -0.91 5.43
CA GLY A 227 11.70 -0.22 4.23
C GLY A 227 11.65 -1.06 2.96
N ASP A 228 10.87 -2.16 2.91
CA ASP A 228 10.74 -3.06 1.76
C ASP A 228 10.76 -2.28 0.43
N PRO A 229 11.83 -2.43 -0.37
CA PRO A 229 11.95 -1.79 -1.67
C PRO A 229 10.79 -2.15 -2.60
N GLY A 230 10.18 -3.32 -2.39
CA GLY A 230 9.03 -3.77 -3.15
C GLY A 230 7.79 -2.93 -2.96
N ALA A 231 7.40 -2.75 -1.71
CA ALA A 231 6.31 -1.87 -1.32
C ALA A 231 6.55 -0.42 -1.78
N LEU A 232 7.78 0.10 -1.60
CA LEU A 232 8.11 1.47 -2.02
C LEU A 232 8.02 1.65 -3.54
N ARG A 233 8.43 0.65 -4.33
CA ARG A 233 8.24 0.66 -5.80
C ARG A 233 6.77 0.57 -6.19
N HIS A 234 6.00 -0.28 -5.52
CA HIS A 234 4.56 -0.37 -5.76
C HIS A 234 3.87 0.98 -5.51
N TRP A 235 4.24 1.66 -4.43
CA TRP A 235 3.81 3.03 -4.16
C TRP A 235 4.16 4.00 -5.29
N GLN A 236 5.41 4.00 -5.77
CA GLN A 236 5.81 4.84 -6.92
C GLN A 236 5.03 4.52 -8.19
N TYR A 237 4.81 3.24 -8.48
CA TYR A 237 3.99 2.81 -9.61
C TYR A 237 2.58 3.39 -9.51
N LEU A 238 1.97 3.37 -8.31
CA LEU A 238 0.66 3.97 -8.07
C LEU A 238 0.68 5.48 -8.27
N LEU A 239 1.70 6.20 -7.77
CA LEU A 239 1.88 7.63 -8.04
C LEU A 239 1.94 7.92 -9.56
N GLY A 240 2.70 7.10 -10.29
CA GLY A 240 2.83 7.19 -11.74
C GLY A 240 1.55 6.89 -12.52
N ARG A 241 0.48 6.35 -11.91
CA ARG A 241 -0.84 6.22 -12.57
C ARG A 241 -1.63 7.52 -12.58
N PHE A 242 -1.35 8.45 -11.67
CA PHE A 242 -2.06 9.73 -11.56
C PHE A 242 -1.41 10.83 -12.39
N CYS A 243 -0.10 10.71 -12.57
CA CYS A 243 0.63 11.47 -13.56
C CYS A 243 0.50 10.74 -14.89
N GLY A 244 0.36 11.43 -16.03
CA GLY A 244 0.45 10.78 -17.36
C GLY A 244 1.85 10.21 -17.68
N ALA A 245 2.66 9.98 -16.67
CA ALA A 245 4.05 9.61 -16.69
C ALA A 245 4.21 8.28 -15.94
N ALA A 246 4.00 7.17 -16.65
CA ALA A 246 4.43 5.83 -16.23
C ALA A 246 5.98 5.67 -16.28
N ASP A 247 6.71 6.78 -16.14
CA ASP A 247 8.06 7.03 -16.67
C ASP A 247 9.05 7.43 -15.57
N GLN A 248 8.63 7.30 -14.30
CA GLN A 248 9.55 7.58 -13.20
C GLN A 248 10.54 6.45 -13.01
N VAL A 249 11.79 6.83 -12.81
CA VAL A 249 12.87 5.91 -12.45
C VAL A 249 12.55 5.33 -11.08
N ASP A 250 12.56 4.00 -10.98
CA ASP A 250 12.43 3.31 -9.70
C ASP A 250 13.44 3.91 -8.70
N TRP A 251 12.94 4.29 -7.53
CA TRP A 251 13.74 4.81 -6.43
C TRP A 251 14.88 3.89 -6.01
N GLU A 252 14.70 2.59 -6.23
CA GLU A 252 15.75 1.58 -6.14
C GLU A 252 15.56 0.54 -7.25
N PRO A 253 16.63 0.18 -8.00
CA PRO A 253 16.54 -0.79 -9.07
C PRO A 253 16.15 -2.18 -8.54
N PRO A 254 15.24 -2.90 -9.21
CA PRO A 254 14.80 -4.22 -8.75
C PRO A 254 15.93 -5.26 -8.92
N THR A 255 16.11 -6.10 -7.90
CA THR A 255 16.91 -7.32 -8.02
C THR A 255 15.98 -8.44 -8.47
N TYR A 256 15.98 -8.76 -9.76
CA TYR A 256 15.21 -9.89 -10.30
C TYR A 256 16.00 -11.19 -10.16
N ALA A 257 15.30 -12.24 -9.72
CA ALA A 257 15.78 -13.60 -9.82
C ALA A 257 15.46 -14.16 -11.22
N ARG A 258 16.30 -15.08 -11.68
CA ARG A 258 16.09 -15.78 -12.93
C ARG A 258 15.24 -17.03 -12.68
N TRP A 259 14.16 -17.15 -13.44
CA TRP A 259 13.20 -18.25 -13.40
C TRP A 259 13.06 -18.83 -14.81
N SER A 260 12.57 -20.06 -14.93
CA SER A 260 12.21 -20.66 -16.21
C SER A 260 10.70 -20.63 -16.42
N LEU A 261 10.24 -20.16 -17.59
CA LEU A 261 8.87 -20.34 -18.06
C LEU A 261 8.74 -21.74 -18.67
N ASP A 262 8.32 -22.71 -17.87
CA ASP A 262 8.27 -24.11 -18.29
C ASP A 262 7.15 -24.38 -19.29
N GLN A 263 5.99 -23.74 -19.10
CA GLN A 263 4.79 -24.04 -19.87
C GLN A 263 3.94 -22.79 -20.08
N ARG A 264 3.38 -22.69 -21.29
CA ARG A 264 2.36 -21.72 -21.68
C ARG A 264 1.17 -22.45 -22.28
N ARG A 265 -0.01 -22.33 -21.66
CA ARG A 265 -1.23 -22.98 -22.14
C ARG A 265 -2.35 -21.97 -22.34
N HIS A 266 -2.91 -21.90 -23.56
CA HIS A 266 -4.11 -21.13 -23.86
C HIS A 266 -5.33 -21.84 -23.25
N LEU A 267 -6.13 -21.13 -22.44
CA LEU A 267 -7.20 -21.72 -21.63
C LEU A 267 -8.61 -21.57 -22.22
N ASN A 268 -8.86 -20.54 -23.03
CA ASN A 268 -10.21 -20.15 -23.42
C ASN A 268 -10.38 -20.05 -24.94
N ASP A 269 -9.88 -21.05 -25.65
CA ASP A 269 -10.09 -21.15 -27.09
C ASP A 269 -11.58 -21.17 -27.44
N GLY A 270 -11.99 -20.36 -28.41
CA GLY A 270 -13.40 -20.14 -28.76
C GLY A 270 -14.15 -19.12 -27.90
N SER A 271 -13.52 -18.51 -26.89
CA SER A 271 -14.13 -17.45 -26.10
C SER A 271 -14.41 -16.19 -26.94
N PRO A 272 -15.51 -15.46 -26.67
CA PRO A 272 -15.72 -14.12 -27.22
C PRO A 272 -14.82 -13.05 -26.56
N GLY A 273 -14.04 -13.40 -25.54
CA GLY A 273 -13.09 -12.53 -24.87
C GLY A 273 -11.68 -12.61 -25.46
N ALA A 274 -10.77 -11.76 -24.95
CA ALA A 274 -9.37 -11.89 -25.28
C ALA A 274 -8.78 -13.21 -24.73
N PRO A 275 -7.79 -13.80 -25.42
CA PRO A 275 -7.08 -15.00 -24.98
C PRO A 275 -6.56 -14.92 -23.55
N VAL A 276 -6.70 -16.00 -22.79
CA VAL A 276 -6.24 -16.17 -21.41
C VAL A 276 -5.29 -17.36 -21.34
N PHE A 277 -4.18 -17.19 -20.66
CA PHE A 277 -3.11 -18.19 -20.56
C PHE A 277 -2.83 -18.58 -19.12
N ASP A 278 -2.60 -19.87 -18.90
CA ASP A 278 -1.96 -20.44 -17.72
C ASP A 278 -0.46 -20.55 -18.02
N LEU A 279 0.34 -19.83 -17.23
CA LEU A 279 1.80 -19.81 -17.34
C LEU A 279 2.38 -20.50 -16.11
N ARG A 280 3.23 -21.51 -16.33
CA ARG A 280 3.94 -22.21 -15.25
C ARG A 280 5.40 -21.83 -15.28
N MET A 281 5.92 -21.43 -14.12
CA MET A 281 7.31 -21.06 -13.95
C MET A 281 7.95 -21.81 -12.78
N SER A 282 9.21 -22.18 -12.94
CA SER A 282 10.01 -22.82 -11.89
C SER A 282 11.25 -21.98 -11.60
N PRO A 283 11.68 -21.88 -10.33
CA PRO A 283 12.91 -21.18 -10.02
C PRO A 283 14.12 -22.00 -10.47
N GLU A 284 15.23 -21.35 -10.81
CA GLU A 284 16.48 -22.05 -11.12
C GLU A 284 17.10 -22.72 -9.87
N SER A 285 16.82 -22.20 -8.68
CA SER A 285 17.19 -22.82 -7.39
C SER A 285 15.96 -22.97 -6.47
N PRO A 286 15.78 -24.12 -5.78
CA PRO A 286 14.69 -24.33 -4.83
C PRO A 286 14.62 -23.30 -3.69
N ASP A 287 15.75 -22.66 -3.36
CA ASP A 287 15.83 -21.66 -2.28
C ASP A 287 15.00 -20.39 -2.57
N HIS A 288 14.58 -20.20 -3.82
CA HIS A 288 13.73 -19.08 -4.26
C HIS A 288 12.23 -19.36 -4.16
N LEU A 289 11.81 -20.51 -3.63
CA LEU A 289 10.39 -20.83 -3.38
C LEU A 289 9.86 -20.17 -2.10
N ARG A 290 9.96 -18.84 -1.99
CA ARG A 290 9.46 -18.09 -0.84
C ARG A 290 8.39 -17.10 -1.27
N TRP A 291 7.13 -17.55 -1.22
CA TRP A 291 5.94 -16.68 -1.30
C TRP A 291 4.81 -17.28 -0.47
N GLN A 292 3.74 -16.52 -0.28
CA GLN A 292 2.50 -16.98 0.31
C GLN A 292 1.34 -16.73 -0.67
N ALA A 293 0.26 -17.48 -0.51
CA ALA A 293 -0.95 -17.24 -1.29
C ALA A 293 -1.44 -15.80 -1.10
N GLY A 294 -1.68 -15.10 -2.22
CA GLY A 294 -2.02 -13.68 -2.24
C GLY A 294 -0.86 -12.75 -2.62
N ASP A 295 0.39 -13.25 -2.60
CA ASP A 295 1.55 -12.51 -3.10
C ASP A 295 1.47 -12.25 -4.61
N VAL A 296 2.27 -11.27 -5.04
CA VAL A 296 2.30 -10.77 -6.41
C VAL A 296 3.68 -11.01 -6.98
N VAL A 297 3.75 -11.43 -8.24
CA VAL A 297 5.00 -11.46 -8.99
C VAL A 297 5.14 -10.17 -9.80
N GLU A 298 6.33 -9.61 -9.78
CA GLU A 298 6.71 -8.52 -10.67
C GLU A 298 7.70 -9.02 -11.70
N ILE A 299 7.37 -8.75 -12.96
CA ILE A 299 8.12 -9.21 -14.13
C ILE A 299 8.58 -7.98 -14.91
N GLY A 300 9.86 -7.95 -15.27
CA GLY A 300 10.40 -6.99 -16.24
C GLY A 300 10.14 -7.50 -17.66
N PRO A 301 9.15 -6.96 -18.40
CA PRO A 301 8.91 -7.39 -19.77
C PRO A 301 10.06 -6.97 -20.68
N GLN A 302 10.20 -7.63 -21.83
CA GLN A 302 11.17 -7.27 -22.85
C GLN A 302 10.47 -7.00 -24.19
N ASN A 303 11.11 -6.19 -25.03
CA ASN A 303 10.75 -6.11 -26.43
C ASN A 303 11.02 -7.46 -27.13
N PRO A 304 10.21 -7.83 -28.12
CA PRO A 304 10.48 -9.02 -28.94
C PRO A 304 11.84 -8.90 -29.63
N ALA A 305 12.60 -10.00 -29.69
CA ALA A 305 13.93 -10.02 -30.29
C ALA A 305 13.91 -9.54 -31.76
N ASP A 306 12.89 -9.94 -32.52
CA ASP A 306 12.68 -9.50 -33.90
C ASP A 306 12.50 -7.99 -34.01
N HIS A 307 11.70 -7.39 -33.12
CA HIS A 307 11.50 -5.94 -33.11
C HIS A 307 12.79 -5.18 -32.79
N VAL A 308 13.59 -5.68 -31.84
CA VAL A 308 14.88 -5.04 -31.49
C VAL A 308 15.84 -5.13 -32.69
N ARG A 309 15.91 -6.29 -33.34
CA ARG A 309 16.73 -6.51 -34.53
C ARG A 309 16.31 -5.62 -35.70
N ASP A 310 15.02 -5.52 -35.98
CA ASP A 310 14.49 -4.66 -37.04
C ASP A 310 14.77 -3.18 -36.75
N TRP A 311 14.64 -2.77 -35.48
CA TRP A 311 14.96 -1.40 -35.04
C TRP A 311 16.46 -1.08 -35.19
N LEU A 312 17.34 -2.00 -34.78
CA LEU A 312 18.79 -1.87 -34.93
C LEU A 312 19.18 -1.74 -36.40
N ALA A 313 18.62 -2.60 -37.27
CA ALA A 313 18.85 -2.55 -38.71
C ALA A 313 18.36 -1.23 -39.33
N ALA A 314 17.19 -0.74 -38.90
CA ALA A 314 16.63 0.52 -39.38
C ALA A 314 17.47 1.75 -38.95
N CYS A 315 18.16 1.67 -37.81
CA CYS A 315 19.02 2.73 -37.29
C CYS A 315 20.49 2.59 -37.72
N GLY A 316 20.88 1.45 -38.31
CA GLY A 316 22.26 1.18 -38.71
C GLY A 316 23.20 0.96 -37.52
N LEU A 317 22.68 0.44 -36.41
CA LEU A 317 23.44 0.18 -35.18
C LEU A 317 23.72 -1.32 -35.05
N ASP A 318 24.90 -1.66 -34.52
CA ASP A 318 25.29 -3.03 -34.21
C ASP A 318 24.86 -3.38 -32.78
N GLY A 319 23.98 -4.38 -32.67
CA GLY A 319 23.42 -4.86 -31.41
C GLY A 319 24.41 -5.63 -30.54
N ASP A 320 25.47 -6.17 -31.13
CA ASP A 320 26.49 -6.96 -30.44
C ASP A 320 27.61 -6.09 -29.85
N LEU A 321 27.49 -4.76 -29.97
CA LEU A 321 28.43 -3.84 -29.33
C LEU A 321 28.21 -3.81 -27.81
N PRO A 322 29.27 -3.98 -27.02
CA PRO A 322 29.19 -3.83 -25.57
C PRO A 322 29.03 -2.34 -25.22
N VAL A 323 27.97 -2.03 -24.48
CA VAL A 323 27.67 -0.68 -23.97
C VAL A 323 27.60 -0.69 -22.45
N THR A 324 27.83 0.47 -21.86
CA THR A 324 27.56 0.69 -20.43
C THR A 324 26.19 1.34 -20.32
N ALA A 325 25.27 0.70 -19.61
CA ALA A 325 23.94 1.23 -19.41
C ALA A 325 24.02 2.59 -18.67
N GLY A 326 23.17 3.55 -19.04
CA GLY A 326 23.15 4.86 -18.37
C GLY A 326 22.85 4.75 -16.85
N PRO A 327 22.97 5.86 -16.09
CA PRO A 327 22.71 5.88 -14.65
C PRO A 327 21.31 5.37 -14.26
N ARG A 328 20.34 5.46 -15.18
CA ARG A 328 18.96 4.96 -14.99
C ARG A 328 18.83 3.43 -15.09
N ASN A 329 19.86 2.73 -15.55
CA ASN A 329 19.89 1.29 -15.80
C ASN A 329 21.04 0.60 -15.02
N ALA A 330 21.37 1.14 -13.83
CA ALA A 330 22.34 0.58 -12.90
C ALA A 330 23.78 0.44 -13.42
N GLN A 331 24.18 1.18 -14.46
CA GLN A 331 25.57 1.22 -14.97
C GLN A 331 26.16 -0.16 -15.34
N ARG A 332 25.30 -1.10 -15.73
CA ARG A 332 25.72 -2.46 -16.09
C ARG A 332 26.31 -2.49 -17.49
N ARG A 333 27.32 -3.33 -17.71
CA ARG A 333 27.90 -3.56 -19.05
C ARG A 333 27.20 -4.73 -19.73
N LEU A 334 26.51 -4.46 -20.83
CA LEU A 334 25.65 -5.41 -21.57
C LEU A 334 25.88 -5.24 -23.09
N LEU A 335 25.28 -6.10 -23.91
CA LEU A 335 25.15 -5.82 -25.34
C LEU A 335 24.06 -4.75 -25.59
N LEU A 336 24.22 -3.93 -26.63
CA LEU A 336 23.22 -2.92 -27.00
C LEU A 336 21.84 -3.55 -27.24
N ALA A 337 21.78 -4.72 -27.87
CA ALA A 337 20.55 -5.46 -28.10
C ALA A 337 19.85 -5.87 -26.78
N GLU A 338 20.61 -6.30 -25.76
CA GLU A 338 20.07 -6.67 -24.45
C GLU A 338 19.52 -5.43 -23.70
N LEU A 339 20.22 -4.30 -23.81
CA LEU A 339 19.76 -3.05 -23.22
C LEU A 339 18.47 -2.57 -23.91
N LEU A 340 18.41 -2.58 -25.23
CA LEU A 340 17.20 -2.23 -26.01
C LEU A 340 16.04 -3.20 -25.73
N ALA A 341 16.30 -4.48 -25.53
CA ALA A 341 15.28 -5.45 -25.17
C ALA A 341 14.58 -5.07 -23.86
N SER A 342 15.31 -4.51 -22.89
CA SER A 342 14.77 -4.07 -21.59
C SER A 342 14.40 -2.58 -21.52
N SER A 343 14.49 -1.84 -22.63
CA SER A 343 14.27 -0.39 -22.68
C SER A 343 13.14 0.01 -23.62
N ARG A 344 12.63 1.22 -23.45
CA ARG A 344 11.74 1.85 -24.45
C ARG A 344 12.55 2.12 -25.70
N LEU A 345 12.06 1.63 -26.84
CA LEU A 345 12.72 1.89 -28.11
C LEU A 345 12.54 3.36 -28.49
N PRO A 346 13.62 4.14 -28.65
CA PRO A 346 13.53 5.53 -29.06
C PRO A 346 13.13 5.62 -30.54
N SER A 347 12.66 6.79 -30.97
CA SER A 347 12.35 6.98 -32.38
C SER A 347 13.64 7.02 -33.20
N LYS A 348 13.57 6.64 -34.48
CA LYS A 348 14.73 6.71 -35.38
C LYS A 348 15.32 8.12 -35.47
N ALA A 349 14.48 9.15 -35.38
CA ALA A 349 14.92 10.54 -35.41
C ALA A 349 15.78 10.89 -34.18
N ASP A 350 15.44 10.35 -33.01
CA ASP A 350 16.14 10.64 -31.74
C ASP A 350 17.54 10.02 -31.70
N VAL A 351 17.78 8.95 -32.47
CA VAL A 351 19.06 8.23 -32.50
C VAL A 351 19.92 8.55 -33.72
N GLN A 352 19.43 9.38 -34.64
CA GLN A 352 20.14 9.69 -35.87
C GLN A 352 21.47 10.40 -35.56
N GLY A 353 22.57 9.81 -36.03
CA GLY A 353 23.93 10.35 -35.84
C GLY A 353 24.54 10.06 -34.46
N LYS A 354 23.86 9.32 -33.59
CA LYS A 354 24.40 8.85 -32.31
C LYS A 354 25.11 7.51 -32.46
N ASP A 355 26.19 7.31 -31.71
CA ASP A 355 26.82 6.00 -31.56
C ASP A 355 26.06 5.11 -30.57
N ALA A 356 26.47 3.84 -30.46
CA ALA A 356 25.84 2.86 -29.57
C ALA A 356 25.82 3.28 -28.10
N GLN A 357 26.87 3.95 -27.61
CA GLN A 357 26.97 4.36 -26.21
C GLN A 357 26.11 5.60 -25.93
N GLN A 358 26.09 6.56 -26.84
CA GLN A 358 25.21 7.73 -26.76
C GLN A 358 23.73 7.34 -26.75
N VAL A 359 23.35 6.33 -27.54
CA VAL A 359 22.00 5.76 -27.47
C VAL A 359 21.78 5.11 -26.11
N ALA A 360 22.71 4.27 -25.63
CA ALA A 360 22.61 3.58 -24.34
C ALA A 360 22.44 4.51 -23.13
N ASP A 361 23.05 5.70 -23.16
CA ASP A 361 22.97 6.69 -22.08
C ASP A 361 21.58 7.33 -21.94
N GLU A 362 20.82 7.40 -23.03
CA GLU A 362 19.49 8.03 -23.08
C GLU A 362 18.33 7.03 -22.93
N LEU A 363 18.61 5.73 -22.99
CA LEU A 363 17.57 4.70 -22.91
C LEU A 363 16.85 4.71 -21.56
N LEU A 364 15.52 4.70 -21.64
CA LEU A 364 14.64 4.58 -20.49
C LEU A 364 14.23 3.12 -20.31
N PRO A 365 14.31 2.55 -19.09
CA PRO A 365 13.87 1.18 -18.84
C PRO A 365 12.37 0.98 -19.14
N LEU A 366 12.00 -0.24 -19.51
CA LEU A 366 10.60 -0.65 -19.59
C LEU A 366 10.00 -0.72 -18.17
N PRO A 367 8.73 -0.33 -18.00
CA PRO A 367 8.05 -0.50 -16.71
C PRO A 367 7.80 -1.98 -16.42
N HIS A 368 7.98 -2.38 -15.16
CA HIS A 368 7.63 -3.71 -14.69
C HIS A 368 6.11 -3.94 -14.69
N ARG A 369 5.71 -5.21 -14.61
CA ARG A 369 4.31 -5.62 -14.58
C ARG A 369 4.06 -6.59 -13.44
N ALA A 370 3.06 -6.26 -12.64
CA ALA A 370 2.61 -7.03 -11.50
C ALA A 370 1.50 -8.02 -11.90
N TYR A 371 1.56 -9.24 -11.37
CA TYR A 371 0.57 -10.30 -11.58
C TYR A 371 0.33 -11.05 -10.27
N SER A 372 -0.93 -11.24 -9.87
CA SER A 372 -1.27 -12.05 -8.70
C SER A 372 -0.86 -13.50 -8.94
N ILE A 373 -0.16 -14.11 -7.98
CA ILE A 373 0.29 -15.49 -8.09
C ILE A 373 -0.92 -16.42 -7.94
N ALA A 374 -1.08 -17.34 -8.89
CA ALA A 374 -2.23 -18.25 -8.96
C ALA A 374 -2.02 -19.59 -8.24
N SER A 375 -0.84 -19.82 -7.65
CA SER A 375 -0.46 -21.08 -6.98
C SER A 375 0.07 -20.86 -5.56
N THR A 376 0.13 -21.94 -4.80
CA THR A 376 0.83 -21.99 -3.50
C THR A 376 2.24 -22.58 -3.67
N PRO A 377 3.18 -22.33 -2.73
CA PRO A 377 4.49 -22.95 -2.75
C PRO A 377 4.44 -24.49 -2.76
N ALA A 378 3.40 -25.08 -2.16
CA ALA A 378 3.19 -26.52 -2.12
C ALA A 378 2.99 -27.15 -3.52
N GLU A 379 2.58 -26.37 -4.52
CA GLU A 379 2.50 -26.83 -5.92
C GLU A 379 3.88 -26.94 -6.60
N GLY A 380 4.96 -26.48 -5.94
CA GLY A 380 6.33 -26.56 -6.43
C GLY A 380 6.65 -25.69 -7.65
N CYS A 381 5.69 -24.88 -8.09
CA CYS A 381 5.85 -23.97 -9.23
C CYS A 381 4.98 -22.71 -9.04
N LEU A 382 5.42 -21.62 -9.65
CA LEU A 382 4.68 -20.37 -9.72
C LEU A 382 3.74 -20.42 -10.94
N ARG A 383 2.44 -20.18 -10.72
CA ARG A 383 1.44 -20.10 -11.80
C ARG A 383 0.94 -18.68 -11.96
N LEU A 384 0.70 -18.27 -13.20
CA LEU A 384 0.01 -17.01 -13.53
C LEU A 384 -1.17 -17.27 -14.45
N LEU A 385 -2.24 -16.51 -14.24
CA LEU A 385 -3.41 -16.49 -15.11
C LEU A 385 -3.48 -15.12 -15.82
N VAL A 386 -3.04 -15.08 -17.09
CA VAL A 386 -2.80 -13.82 -17.81
C VAL A 386 -3.75 -13.69 -18.99
N ARG A 387 -4.52 -12.61 -19.03
CA ARG A 387 -5.33 -12.23 -20.19
C ARG A 387 -4.53 -11.31 -21.10
N GLN A 388 -4.51 -11.61 -22.39
CA GLN A 388 -3.92 -10.73 -23.39
C GLN A 388 -4.65 -9.38 -23.43
N THR A 389 -3.87 -8.31 -23.44
CA THR A 389 -4.36 -6.96 -23.68
C THR A 389 -3.78 -6.45 -25.00
N ARG A 390 -4.55 -5.61 -25.67
CA ARG A 390 -4.12 -4.91 -26.88
C ARG A 390 -4.29 -3.41 -26.68
N ASP A 391 -3.40 -2.65 -27.26
CA ASP A 391 -3.55 -1.19 -27.33
C ASP A 391 -4.56 -0.78 -28.41
N GLU A 392 -4.78 0.52 -28.56
CA GLU A 392 -5.69 1.09 -29.56
C GLU A 392 -5.27 0.79 -31.01
N ARG A 393 -3.99 0.50 -31.24
CA ARG A 393 -3.43 0.13 -32.54
C ARG A 393 -3.51 -1.38 -32.79
N GLY A 394 -4.06 -2.14 -31.83
CA GLY A 394 -4.17 -3.59 -31.88
C GLY A 394 -2.89 -4.34 -31.52
N ALA A 395 -1.81 -3.64 -31.18
CA ALA A 395 -0.55 -4.26 -30.76
C ALA A 395 -0.71 -4.89 -29.37
N LEU A 396 -0.03 -6.01 -29.13
CA LEU A 396 -0.08 -6.69 -27.85
C LEU A 396 0.58 -5.83 -26.75
N GLY A 397 -0.03 -5.82 -25.56
CA GLY A 397 0.50 -5.07 -24.43
C GLY A 397 1.88 -5.57 -23.99
N LEU A 398 2.74 -4.66 -23.51
CA LEU A 398 4.14 -4.95 -23.16
C LEU A 398 4.31 -6.15 -22.23
N GLY A 399 3.47 -6.29 -21.20
CA GLY A 399 3.55 -7.42 -20.26
C GLY A 399 2.81 -8.66 -20.75
N SER A 400 1.50 -8.52 -20.93
CA SER A 400 0.62 -9.64 -21.30
C SER A 400 1.00 -10.24 -22.66
N GLY A 401 1.35 -9.41 -23.65
CA GLY A 401 1.85 -9.82 -24.95
C GLY A 401 3.17 -10.56 -24.88
N TRP A 402 4.14 -10.01 -24.14
CA TRP A 402 5.45 -10.65 -23.97
C TRP A 402 5.32 -12.03 -23.35
N LEU A 403 4.64 -12.16 -22.20
CA LEU A 403 4.49 -13.45 -21.52
C LEU A 403 3.73 -14.52 -22.31
N THR A 404 2.77 -14.10 -23.14
CA THR A 404 1.86 -15.02 -23.84
C THR A 404 2.24 -15.27 -25.29
N THR A 405 3.08 -14.44 -25.89
CA THR A 405 3.45 -14.55 -27.31
C THR A 405 4.96 -14.60 -27.50
N TYR A 406 5.70 -13.63 -26.95
CA TYR A 406 7.09 -13.39 -27.37
C TYR A 406 8.16 -14.04 -26.50
N ALA A 407 7.91 -14.24 -25.21
CA ALA A 407 8.86 -14.94 -24.35
C ALA A 407 9.07 -16.37 -24.88
N GLU A 408 10.25 -16.94 -24.69
CA GLU A 408 10.49 -18.35 -25.01
C GLU A 408 9.88 -19.25 -23.93
N ALA A 409 9.36 -20.42 -24.33
CA ALA A 409 8.83 -21.43 -23.42
C ALA A 409 9.20 -22.83 -23.95
N PRO A 410 10.17 -23.53 -23.33
CA PRO A 410 10.94 -23.13 -22.15
C PRO A 410 11.86 -21.93 -22.40
N GLY A 411 11.99 -21.02 -21.43
CA GLY A 411 12.82 -19.81 -21.57
C GLY A 411 13.00 -19.05 -20.26
N ALA A 412 14.01 -18.18 -20.19
CA ALA A 412 14.32 -17.43 -18.97
C ALA A 412 13.39 -16.22 -18.78
N ILE A 413 12.88 -16.06 -17.56
CA ILE A 413 12.08 -14.91 -17.12
C ILE A 413 12.77 -14.28 -15.91
N HIS A 414 12.94 -12.97 -15.95
CA HIS A 414 13.44 -12.20 -14.82
C HIS A 414 12.25 -11.69 -14.02
N LEU A 415 12.13 -12.16 -12.79
CA LEU A 415 11.01 -11.83 -11.92
C LEU A 415 11.44 -11.70 -10.47
N ARG A 416 10.62 -11.03 -9.67
CA ARG A 416 10.72 -11.00 -8.21
C ARG A 416 9.34 -11.20 -7.61
N ILE A 417 9.30 -11.76 -6.41
CA ILE A 417 8.09 -11.86 -5.62
C ILE A 417 8.00 -10.60 -4.74
N ARG A 418 6.83 -9.97 -4.72
CA ARG A 418 6.49 -8.89 -3.80
C ARG A 418 5.44 -9.41 -2.81
N ARG A 419 5.73 -9.24 -1.52
CA ARG A 419 4.79 -9.57 -0.45
C ARG A 419 3.55 -8.68 -0.57
N ASN A 420 2.37 -9.27 -0.41
CA ASN A 420 1.09 -8.56 -0.41
C ASN A 420 0.28 -8.96 0.82
N ALA A 421 0.71 -8.49 2.00
CA ALA A 421 0.13 -8.88 3.29
C ALA A 421 -1.37 -8.56 3.38
N ASN A 422 -1.81 -7.45 2.78
CA ASN A 422 -3.22 -7.08 2.59
C ASN A 422 -4.05 -8.05 1.75
N PHE A 423 -3.49 -9.12 1.20
CA PHE A 423 -4.24 -10.14 0.46
C PHE A 423 -3.87 -11.59 0.83
N HIS A 424 -3.19 -11.80 1.96
CA HIS A 424 -2.96 -13.15 2.51
C HIS A 424 -4.22 -13.71 3.15
N ALA A 425 -4.39 -15.04 3.16
CA ALA A 425 -5.54 -15.68 3.80
C ALA A 425 -5.56 -15.38 5.32
N PRO A 426 -6.74 -15.30 5.95
CA PRO A 426 -6.81 -15.14 7.41
C PRO A 426 -6.29 -16.41 8.09
N ASN A 427 -5.49 -16.23 9.15
CA ASN A 427 -4.86 -17.33 9.90
C ASN A 427 -5.85 -18.12 10.77
N ASP A 428 -7.01 -17.53 11.06
CA ASP A 428 -8.03 -18.14 11.90
C ASP A 428 -8.96 -19.08 11.12
N ALA A 429 -9.87 -19.72 11.84
CA ALA A 429 -10.87 -20.63 11.27
C ALA A 429 -12.07 -19.89 10.66
N CYS A 430 -12.00 -18.56 10.48
CA CYS A 430 -13.16 -17.79 10.05
C CYS A 430 -13.65 -18.24 8.66
N PRO A 431 -14.96 -18.15 8.38
CA PRO A 431 -15.46 -18.39 7.04
C PRO A 431 -14.82 -17.41 6.04
N LEU A 432 -14.57 -17.85 4.81
CA LEU A 432 -13.98 -17.02 3.77
C LEU A 432 -14.93 -16.87 2.58
N ILE A 433 -15.23 -15.63 2.21
CA ILE A 433 -15.97 -15.28 1.00
C ILE A 433 -14.98 -14.71 -0.03
N LEU A 434 -14.89 -15.35 -1.18
CA LEU A 434 -14.00 -14.97 -2.28
C LEU A 434 -14.86 -14.53 -3.46
N ILE A 435 -14.63 -13.31 -3.94
CA ILE A 435 -15.43 -12.69 -4.99
C ILE A 435 -14.50 -12.23 -6.10
N GLY A 436 -14.73 -12.67 -7.34
CA GLY A 436 -13.92 -12.16 -8.43
C GLY A 436 -14.44 -12.44 -9.82
N ASN A 437 -13.74 -11.89 -10.82
CA ASN A 437 -14.09 -12.10 -12.21
C ASN A 437 -12.85 -12.26 -13.11
N GLY A 438 -13.00 -13.03 -14.19
CA GLY A 438 -11.95 -13.22 -15.19
C GLY A 438 -10.63 -13.69 -14.58
N THR A 439 -9.55 -12.94 -14.83
CA THR A 439 -8.22 -13.28 -14.31
C THR A 439 -8.05 -13.00 -12.83
N GLY A 440 -9.00 -12.30 -12.19
CA GLY A 440 -9.02 -12.13 -10.73
C GLY A 440 -9.13 -13.46 -9.99
N LEU A 441 -9.49 -14.55 -10.68
CA LEU A 441 -9.42 -15.90 -10.12
C LEU A 441 -8.01 -16.32 -9.68
N ALA A 442 -6.94 -15.71 -10.21
CA ALA A 442 -5.56 -16.03 -9.88
C ALA A 442 -5.31 -16.02 -8.36
N GLY A 443 -5.40 -14.85 -7.73
CA GLY A 443 -5.20 -14.72 -6.29
C GLY A 443 -6.20 -15.53 -5.48
N LEU A 444 -7.48 -15.57 -5.90
CA LEU A 444 -8.52 -16.31 -5.19
C LEU A 444 -8.28 -17.83 -5.18
N ARG A 445 -7.80 -18.40 -6.30
CA ARG A 445 -7.44 -19.82 -6.39
C ARG A 445 -6.31 -20.15 -5.43
N ALA A 446 -5.26 -19.33 -5.38
CA ALA A 446 -4.14 -19.55 -4.46
C ALA A 446 -4.60 -19.55 -3.00
N LEU A 447 -5.46 -18.60 -2.63
CA LEU A 447 -6.04 -18.52 -1.27
C LEU A 447 -6.92 -19.73 -0.94
N LEU A 448 -7.75 -20.19 -1.89
CA LEU A 448 -8.54 -21.41 -1.73
C LEU A 448 -7.64 -22.62 -1.51
N GLN A 449 -6.64 -22.81 -2.37
CA GLN A 449 -5.74 -23.94 -2.29
C GLN A 449 -4.99 -23.97 -0.95
N GLU A 450 -4.50 -22.82 -0.48
CA GLU A 450 -3.82 -22.71 0.82
C GLU A 450 -4.74 -23.09 1.99
N ARG A 451 -5.98 -22.60 1.97
CA ARG A 451 -6.98 -22.95 3.00
C ARG A 451 -7.36 -24.41 2.96
N ILE A 452 -7.50 -24.98 1.77
CA ILE A 452 -7.79 -26.40 1.60
C ILE A 452 -6.64 -27.26 2.14
N ASN A 453 -5.39 -26.88 1.84
CA ASN A 453 -4.20 -27.58 2.32
C ASN A 453 -4.08 -27.53 3.85
N THR A 454 -4.58 -26.46 4.47
CA THR A 454 -4.60 -26.28 5.94
C THR A 454 -5.89 -26.80 6.59
N GLY A 455 -6.73 -27.54 5.87
CA GLY A 455 -7.95 -28.19 6.40
C GLY A 455 -9.11 -27.23 6.69
N ARG A 456 -9.11 -26.03 6.08
CA ARG A 456 -10.18 -25.03 6.22
C ARG A 456 -11.13 -25.13 5.04
N HIS A 457 -12.38 -25.49 5.31
CA HIS A 457 -13.38 -25.82 4.27
C HIS A 457 -14.59 -24.87 4.20
N ASN A 458 -14.74 -23.96 5.17
CA ASN A 458 -15.79 -22.93 5.18
C ASN A 458 -15.47 -21.82 4.17
N ASN A 459 -15.51 -22.17 2.89
CA ASN A 459 -15.12 -21.32 1.78
C ASN A 459 -16.32 -21.12 0.84
N TRP A 460 -16.59 -19.88 0.47
CA TRP A 460 -17.59 -19.51 -0.51
C TRP A 460 -16.93 -18.78 -1.67
N LEU A 461 -16.99 -19.36 -2.87
CA LEU A 461 -16.52 -18.71 -4.09
C LEU A 461 -17.70 -18.15 -4.90
N LEU A 462 -17.68 -16.83 -5.13
CA LEU A 462 -18.53 -16.13 -6.09
C LEU A 462 -17.69 -15.67 -7.29
N PHE A 463 -17.88 -16.29 -8.45
CA PHE A 463 -17.02 -16.04 -9.63
C PHE A 463 -17.82 -15.63 -10.87
N GLY A 464 -17.23 -14.77 -11.71
CA GLY A 464 -17.85 -14.33 -12.96
C GLY A 464 -16.94 -14.44 -14.17
N GLU A 465 -17.48 -14.95 -15.29
CA GLU A 465 -16.83 -14.85 -16.61
C GLU A 465 -17.82 -14.68 -17.76
N ARG A 466 -17.34 -14.77 -19.00
CA ARG A 466 -18.14 -14.66 -20.22
C ARG A 466 -18.92 -15.93 -20.47
N SER A 467 -18.25 -17.06 -20.71
CA SER A 467 -18.92 -18.32 -21.03
C SER A 467 -18.43 -19.50 -20.20
N ARG A 468 -19.35 -20.40 -19.84
CA ARG A 468 -19.00 -21.65 -19.15
C ARG A 468 -18.13 -22.58 -19.99
N ALA A 469 -18.38 -22.63 -21.30
CA ALA A 469 -17.72 -23.57 -22.19
C ALA A 469 -16.24 -23.24 -22.39
N HIS A 470 -15.90 -21.95 -22.41
CA HIS A 470 -14.57 -21.48 -22.79
C HIS A 470 -13.83 -20.76 -21.65
N ASP A 471 -14.53 -20.05 -20.76
CA ASP A 471 -13.90 -19.14 -19.80
C ASP A 471 -13.96 -19.62 -18.35
N PHE A 472 -14.46 -20.83 -18.08
CA PHE A 472 -14.41 -21.38 -16.73
C PHE A 472 -13.02 -21.92 -16.41
N HIS A 473 -12.08 -21.01 -16.15
CA HIS A 473 -10.69 -21.33 -15.83
C HIS A 473 -10.60 -22.19 -14.55
N TYR A 474 -9.70 -23.19 -14.54
CA TYR A 474 -9.53 -24.14 -13.43
C TYR A 474 -10.82 -24.88 -13.02
N ARG A 475 -11.72 -25.12 -13.99
CA ARG A 475 -13.01 -25.78 -13.76
C ARG A 475 -12.88 -27.11 -13.01
N GLU A 476 -11.97 -27.97 -13.44
CA GLU A 476 -11.80 -29.31 -12.86
C GLU A 476 -11.43 -29.23 -11.37
N ASP A 477 -10.48 -28.37 -11.02
CA ASP A 477 -10.07 -28.12 -9.64
C ASP A 477 -11.25 -27.60 -8.79
N ILE A 478 -11.94 -26.56 -9.27
CA ILE A 478 -13.05 -25.90 -8.54
C ILE A 478 -14.24 -26.85 -8.37
N GLU A 479 -14.65 -27.56 -9.43
CA GLU A 479 -15.74 -28.54 -9.36
C GLU A 479 -15.36 -29.74 -8.48
N SER A 480 -14.06 -30.10 -8.41
CA SER A 480 -13.57 -31.12 -7.49
C SER A 480 -13.63 -30.65 -6.02
N TRP A 481 -13.12 -29.45 -5.72
CA TRP A 481 -13.17 -28.88 -4.37
C TRP A 481 -14.60 -28.65 -3.87
N HIS A 482 -15.52 -28.29 -4.75
CA HIS A 482 -16.93 -28.17 -4.39
C HIS A 482 -17.56 -29.54 -4.10
N ARG A 483 -17.31 -30.57 -4.92
CA ARG A 483 -17.83 -31.93 -4.69
C ARG A 483 -17.30 -32.58 -3.41
N SER A 484 -16.06 -32.27 -3.02
CA SER A 484 -15.44 -32.77 -1.79
C SER A 484 -15.82 -31.96 -0.54
N GLY A 485 -16.64 -30.90 -0.67
CA GLY A 485 -17.02 -30.01 0.43
C GLY A 485 -15.93 -29.05 0.89
N GLN A 486 -14.81 -28.97 0.18
CA GLN A 486 -13.70 -28.05 0.44
C GLN A 486 -14.04 -26.60 0.04
N ILE A 487 -14.92 -26.45 -0.95
CA ILE A 487 -15.70 -25.23 -1.19
C ILE A 487 -17.13 -25.54 -0.73
N GLU A 488 -17.57 -24.92 0.36
CA GLU A 488 -18.92 -25.09 0.93
C GLU A 488 -20.00 -24.51 0.02
N ARG A 489 -19.72 -23.36 -0.61
CA ARG A 489 -20.67 -22.68 -1.49
C ARG A 489 -19.99 -22.19 -2.75
N LEU A 490 -20.62 -22.42 -3.90
CA LEU A 490 -20.13 -22.02 -5.21
C LEU A 490 -21.25 -21.36 -6.02
N ASP A 491 -21.11 -20.06 -6.29
CA ASP A 491 -22.02 -19.32 -7.16
C ASP A 491 -21.22 -18.74 -8.34
N ILE A 492 -21.61 -19.08 -9.57
CA ILE A 492 -20.89 -18.63 -10.79
C ILE A 492 -21.84 -17.97 -11.77
N ALA A 493 -21.42 -16.83 -12.32
CA ALA A 493 -22.15 -16.07 -13.33
C ALA A 493 -21.41 -16.09 -14.68
N PHE A 494 -22.08 -16.56 -15.72
CA PHE A 494 -21.60 -16.47 -17.10
C PHE A 494 -22.41 -15.41 -17.85
N SER A 495 -21.77 -14.26 -18.09
CA SER A 495 -22.43 -13.07 -18.62
C SER A 495 -22.92 -13.20 -20.07
N ARG A 496 -22.45 -14.22 -20.81
CA ARG A 496 -22.75 -14.43 -22.24
C ARG A 496 -23.51 -15.71 -22.54
N ASP A 497 -23.73 -16.59 -21.57
CA ASP A 497 -24.46 -17.85 -21.77
C ASP A 497 -25.98 -17.62 -21.81
N THR A 498 -26.48 -16.51 -21.27
CA THR A 498 -27.91 -16.15 -21.24
C THR A 498 -28.18 -14.84 -21.96
N ALA A 499 -29.41 -14.65 -22.47
CA ALA A 499 -29.83 -13.41 -23.12
C ALA A 499 -29.68 -12.18 -22.21
N THR A 500 -30.02 -12.34 -20.92
CA THR A 500 -29.79 -11.33 -19.89
C THR A 500 -28.39 -11.48 -19.32
N ARG A 501 -27.58 -10.42 -19.33
CA ARG A 501 -26.22 -10.46 -18.76
C ARG A 501 -26.28 -10.58 -17.25
N ARG A 502 -25.65 -11.62 -16.71
CA ARG A 502 -25.49 -11.83 -15.27
C ARG A 502 -24.05 -11.62 -14.85
N TYR A 503 -23.85 -10.94 -13.72
CA TYR A 503 -22.55 -10.63 -13.15
C TYR A 503 -22.53 -10.95 -11.66
N VAL A 504 -21.36 -10.89 -11.04
CA VAL A 504 -21.15 -11.32 -9.64
C VAL A 504 -21.97 -10.50 -8.65
N GLN A 505 -22.15 -9.19 -8.88
CA GLN A 505 -23.01 -8.35 -8.04
C GLN A 505 -24.50 -8.76 -8.07
N HIS A 506 -24.97 -9.35 -9.17
CA HIS A 506 -26.34 -9.88 -9.23
C HIS A 506 -26.45 -11.16 -8.39
N LEU A 507 -25.41 -12.02 -8.41
CA LEU A 507 -25.35 -13.18 -7.52
C LEU A 507 -25.34 -12.77 -6.05
N LEU A 508 -24.60 -11.72 -5.69
CA LEU A 508 -24.59 -11.18 -4.33
C LEU A 508 -25.99 -10.74 -3.89
N ALA A 509 -26.72 -10.02 -4.75
CA ALA A 509 -28.10 -9.60 -4.46
C ALA A 509 -29.05 -10.80 -4.29
N GLU A 510 -28.95 -11.81 -5.15
CA GLU A 510 -29.74 -13.05 -5.05
C GLU A 510 -29.41 -13.90 -3.82
N ARG A 511 -28.20 -13.73 -3.27
CA ARG A 511 -27.69 -14.43 -2.09
C ARG A 511 -27.62 -13.54 -0.86
N ALA A 512 -28.32 -12.42 -0.83
CA ALA A 512 -28.21 -11.41 0.21
C ALA A 512 -28.41 -11.97 1.63
N GLU A 513 -29.39 -12.84 1.84
CA GLU A 513 -29.64 -13.45 3.15
C GLU A 513 -28.47 -14.32 3.62
N ALA A 514 -28.00 -15.23 2.76
CA ALA A 514 -26.87 -16.10 3.05
C ALA A 514 -25.57 -15.30 3.22
N LEU A 515 -25.38 -14.25 2.43
CA LEU A 515 -24.23 -13.36 2.56
C LEU A 515 -24.23 -12.69 3.92
N ARG A 516 -25.37 -12.10 4.33
CA ARG A 516 -25.51 -11.47 5.64
C ARG A 516 -25.30 -12.46 6.80
N GLU A 517 -25.75 -13.71 6.66
CA GLU A 517 -25.47 -14.77 7.63
C GLU A 517 -23.96 -15.04 7.76
N TRP A 518 -23.26 -15.21 6.64
CA TRP A 518 -21.81 -15.42 6.65
C TRP A 518 -21.05 -14.24 7.26
N LEU A 519 -21.43 -13.00 6.90
CA LEU A 519 -20.82 -11.80 7.48
C LEU A 519 -20.99 -11.74 9.00
N ASN A 520 -22.17 -12.09 9.51
CA ASN A 520 -22.45 -12.17 10.95
C ASN A 520 -21.71 -13.32 11.66
N ARG A 521 -21.37 -14.39 10.94
CA ARG A 521 -20.49 -15.48 11.44
C ARG A 521 -19.01 -15.08 11.50
N GLY A 522 -18.67 -13.82 11.23
CA GLY A 522 -17.30 -13.34 11.24
C GLY A 522 -16.54 -13.62 9.94
N ALA A 523 -17.23 -13.84 8.82
CA ALA A 523 -16.56 -14.12 7.56
C ALA A 523 -15.62 -12.98 7.13
N SER A 524 -14.45 -13.35 6.59
CA SER A 524 -13.62 -12.42 5.84
C SER A 524 -14.00 -12.43 4.36
N VAL A 525 -13.92 -11.28 3.69
CA VAL A 525 -14.35 -11.06 2.31
C VAL A 525 -13.16 -10.57 1.48
N TYR A 526 -12.87 -11.28 0.39
CA TYR A 526 -11.75 -11.03 -0.51
C TYR A 526 -12.27 -10.77 -1.91
N VAL A 527 -11.89 -9.63 -2.48
CA VAL A 527 -12.34 -9.22 -3.83
C VAL A 527 -11.14 -9.09 -4.76
N CYS A 528 -11.15 -9.79 -5.89
CA CYS A 528 -10.09 -9.71 -6.89
C CYS A 528 -10.64 -9.60 -8.31
N GLY A 529 -10.03 -8.75 -9.14
CA GLY A 529 -10.39 -8.59 -10.55
C GLY A 529 -10.44 -7.13 -10.98
N SER A 530 -11.42 -6.79 -11.82
CA SER A 530 -11.45 -5.49 -12.49
C SER A 530 -11.73 -4.34 -11.52
N LEU A 531 -10.77 -3.41 -11.41
CA LEU A 531 -10.92 -2.16 -10.64
C LEU A 531 -12.04 -1.28 -11.22
N LYS A 532 -12.19 -1.28 -12.55
CA LYS A 532 -13.28 -0.58 -13.23
C LYS A 532 -14.51 -1.49 -13.36
N GLY A 533 -15.65 -1.04 -12.85
CA GLY A 533 -16.93 -1.72 -13.00
C GLY A 533 -17.21 -2.77 -11.92
N MET A 534 -16.42 -3.86 -11.84
CA MET A 534 -16.71 -4.98 -10.93
C MET A 534 -16.54 -4.58 -9.47
N ALA A 535 -15.34 -4.13 -9.07
CA ALA A 535 -15.05 -3.83 -7.67
C ALA A 535 -16.01 -2.79 -7.06
N PRO A 536 -16.31 -1.63 -7.70
CA PRO A 536 -17.26 -0.66 -7.15
C PRO A 536 -18.70 -1.20 -7.04
N ALA A 537 -19.12 -2.07 -7.96
CA ALA A 537 -20.45 -2.67 -7.93
C ALA A 537 -20.57 -3.73 -6.81
N VAL A 538 -19.49 -4.48 -6.56
CA VAL A 538 -19.40 -5.42 -5.44
C VAL A 538 -19.35 -4.67 -4.11
N ASP A 539 -18.55 -3.60 -4.01
CA ASP A 539 -18.50 -2.72 -2.83
C ASP A 539 -19.90 -2.22 -2.46
N ALA A 540 -20.63 -1.64 -3.43
CA ALA A 540 -21.97 -1.13 -3.21
C ALA A 540 -22.96 -2.23 -2.78
N ALA A 541 -22.88 -3.42 -3.38
CA ALA A 541 -23.71 -4.56 -3.01
C ALA A 541 -23.41 -5.05 -1.59
N LEU A 542 -22.13 -5.16 -1.22
CA LEU A 542 -21.71 -5.58 0.12
C LEU A 542 -22.19 -4.60 1.19
N VAL A 543 -21.96 -3.30 0.98
CA VAL A 543 -22.44 -2.23 1.89
C VAL A 543 -23.96 -2.32 2.06
N SER A 544 -24.70 -2.43 0.95
CA SER A 544 -26.15 -2.50 0.98
C SER A 544 -26.68 -3.74 1.71
N ILE A 545 -26.02 -4.89 1.59
CA ILE A 545 -26.47 -6.16 2.18
C ILE A 545 -26.06 -6.25 3.67
N ALA A 546 -24.85 -5.81 4.00
CA ALA A 546 -24.37 -5.78 5.38
C ALA A 546 -25.13 -4.75 6.22
N GLY A 547 -25.45 -3.61 5.64
CA GLY A 547 -25.90 -2.42 6.36
C GLY A 547 -24.74 -1.70 7.06
N GLU A 548 -24.94 -0.41 7.33
CA GLU A 548 -23.89 0.47 7.85
C GLU A 548 -23.18 -0.07 9.10
N PRO A 549 -23.88 -0.53 10.17
CA PRO A 549 -23.21 -0.92 11.41
C PRO A 549 -22.29 -2.14 11.24
N LEU A 550 -22.76 -3.15 10.49
CA LEU A 550 -21.99 -4.37 10.25
C LEU A 550 -20.82 -4.10 9.29
N TRP A 551 -21.05 -3.27 8.26
CA TRP A 551 -19.99 -2.90 7.33
C TRP A 551 -18.86 -2.15 8.01
N GLN A 552 -19.18 -1.18 8.88
CA GLN A 552 -18.16 -0.47 9.67
C GLN A 552 -17.38 -1.42 10.59
N ALA A 553 -18.04 -2.41 11.21
CA ALA A 553 -17.35 -3.43 12.00
C ALA A 553 -16.40 -4.30 11.16
N ILE A 554 -16.84 -4.74 9.97
CA ILE A 554 -16.01 -5.53 9.04
C ILE A 554 -14.75 -4.76 8.63
N LEU A 555 -14.90 -3.47 8.28
CA LEU A 555 -13.77 -2.59 7.97
C LEU A 555 -12.87 -2.38 9.18
N ALA A 556 -13.47 -2.17 10.37
CA ALA A 556 -12.74 -1.97 11.61
C ALA A 556 -11.85 -3.17 11.95
N GLU A 557 -12.32 -4.38 11.68
CA GLU A 557 -11.65 -5.64 11.96
C GLU A 557 -10.69 -6.09 10.84
N GLY A 558 -10.58 -5.33 9.74
CA GLY A 558 -9.72 -5.70 8.61
C GLY A 558 -10.17 -6.97 7.87
N ARG A 559 -11.46 -7.33 7.99
CA ARG A 559 -12.05 -8.52 7.36
C ARG A 559 -12.41 -8.31 5.90
N TYR A 560 -12.29 -7.10 5.36
CA TYR A 560 -12.49 -6.81 3.95
C TYR A 560 -11.15 -6.51 3.25
N ARG A 561 -10.80 -7.33 2.25
CA ARG A 561 -9.51 -7.27 1.55
C ARG A 561 -9.71 -7.26 0.03
N ARG A 562 -8.84 -6.56 -0.69
CA ARG A 562 -8.95 -6.39 -2.14
C ARG A 562 -7.60 -6.52 -2.84
N ASP A 563 -7.63 -7.06 -4.05
CA ASP A 563 -6.53 -7.06 -5.02
C ASP A 563 -7.12 -6.80 -6.41
N VAL A 564 -7.32 -5.51 -6.72
CA VAL A 564 -8.06 -5.06 -7.90
C VAL A 564 -7.18 -4.19 -8.79
N TYR A 565 -7.27 -4.38 -10.11
CA TYR A 565 -6.36 -3.75 -11.07
C TYR A 565 -7.03 -3.12 -12.30
#